data_AF-A0A6B1DCT4-F1
#
_entry.id   AF-A0A6B1DCT4-F1
#
_cell.length_a   1.000
_cell.length_b   1.000
_cell.length_c   1.000
_cell.angle_alpha   90.00
_cell.angle_beta   90.00
_cell.angle_gamma   90.00
#
_symmetry.space_group_name_H-M   'P 1'
#
loop_
_entity.id
_entity.type
_entity.pdbx_description
1 polymer ?
#
loop_
_entity_poly.entity_id
_entity_poly.type
_entity_poly.pdbx_seq_one_letter_code
_entity_poly.pdbx_strand_id
1 'polypeptide(L)'
;MDRLPSETETVFDVFKQAGRQVSHYIIWFLSFAMGLGFIFLLHEILQMALFLRVNPWHLRAYRLWSIFIMGMALIVCMFLIEGYLRRSRSEGRLLGAALTVLSIELVLIGISAAALYYRSIRDFLLF
;
A
#
# COMPACT_ATOMS: atom_id res chain seq x y z
N MET A 1 21.19 28.15 -37.08
CA MET A 1 22.04 28.41 -35.89
C MET A 1 21.43 27.64 -34.75
N ASP A 2 21.86 26.39 -34.57
CA ASP A 2 21.47 25.58 -33.43
C ASP A 2 22.19 26.14 -32.20
N ARG A 3 21.44 26.72 -31.27
CA ARG A 3 21.99 27.15 -29.98
C ARG A 3 22.41 25.89 -29.24
N LEU A 4 23.71 25.71 -29.03
CA LEU A 4 24.21 24.70 -28.12
C LEU A 4 23.57 24.95 -26.73
N PRO A 5 22.93 23.94 -26.12
CA PRO A 5 22.38 24.10 -24.78
C PRO A 5 23.49 24.52 -23.83
N SER A 6 23.28 25.60 -23.07
CA SER A 6 24.28 26.07 -22.11
C SER A 6 24.48 25.00 -21.03
N GLU A 7 25.72 24.75 -20.60
CA GLU A 7 26.04 23.75 -19.56
C GLU A 7 25.21 23.89 -18.27
N THR A 8 24.65 25.07 -18.00
CA THR A 8 23.73 25.33 -16.89
C THR A 8 22.34 24.71 -17.08
N GLU A 9 21.87 24.56 -18.32
CA GLU A 9 20.54 24.00 -18.64
C GLU A 9 20.55 22.48 -18.46
N THR A 10 21.67 21.82 -18.80
CA THR A 10 21.86 20.38 -18.60
C THR A 10 21.93 19.99 -17.12
N VAL A 11 22.58 20.78 -16.28
CA VAL A 11 22.68 20.52 -14.82
C VAL A 11 21.30 20.60 -14.15
N PHE A 12 20.50 21.61 -14.50
CA PHE A 12 19.16 21.79 -13.92
C PHE A 12 18.21 20.64 -14.29
N ASP A 13 18.26 20.15 -15.53
CA ASP A 13 17.45 19.01 -15.97
C ASP A 13 17.81 17.69 -15.27
N VAL A 14 19.10 17.48 -15.00
CA VAL A 14 19.57 16.32 -14.22
C VAL A 14 19.01 16.36 -12.80
N PHE A 15 19.07 17.50 -12.11
CA PHE A 15 18.48 17.65 -10.77
C PHE A 15 16.97 17.42 -10.76
N LYS A 16 16.27 17.92 -11.79
CA LYS A 16 14.82 17.73 -11.93
C LYS A 16 14.46 16.27 -12.16
N GLN A 17 15.23 15.53 -12.97
CA GLN A 17 15.05 14.09 -13.15
C GLN A 17 15.34 13.31 -11.86
N ALA A 18 16.44 13.64 -11.18
CA ALA A 18 16.79 13.03 -9.90
C ALA A 18 15.67 13.24 -8.86
N GLY A 19 15.13 14.45 -8.74
CA GLY A 19 14.01 14.75 -7.84
C GLY A 19 12.74 13.96 -8.16
N ARG A 20 12.41 13.77 -9.44
CA ARG A 20 11.28 12.92 -9.86
C ARG A 20 11.50 11.43 -9.54
N GLN A 21 12.75 10.99 -9.58
CA GLN A 21 13.09 9.60 -9.24
C GLN A 21 13.03 9.35 -7.74
N VAL A 22 13.56 10.28 -6.93
CA VAL A 22 13.50 10.21 -5.47
C VAL A 22 12.05 10.25 -4.98
N SER A 23 11.25 11.20 -5.46
CA SER A 23 9.83 11.30 -5.08
C SER A 23 9.02 10.04 -5.42
N HIS A 24 9.26 9.43 -6.58
CA HIS A 24 8.66 8.14 -6.95
C HIS A 24 8.94 7.06 -5.89
N TYR A 25 10.20 6.88 -5.51
CA TYR A 25 10.56 5.82 -4.54
C TYR A 25 10.06 6.12 -3.13
N ILE A 26 9.99 7.40 -2.73
CA ILE A 26 9.36 7.79 -1.46
C ILE A 26 7.88 7.40 -1.47
N ILE A 27 7.14 7.72 -2.53
CA ILE A 27 5.71 7.36 -2.63
C ILE A 27 5.53 5.84 -2.61
N TRP A 28 6.34 5.10 -3.37
CA TRP A 28 6.29 3.65 -3.39
C TRP A 28 6.58 3.04 -2.01
N PHE A 29 7.58 3.56 -1.30
CA PHE A 29 7.91 3.12 0.06
C PHE A 29 6.79 3.42 1.07
N LEU A 30 6.15 4.59 0.97
CA LEU A 30 5.00 4.94 1.82
C LEU A 30 3.82 4.00 1.59
N SER A 31 3.51 3.71 0.32
CA SER A 31 2.47 2.74 -0.07
C SER A 31 2.79 1.34 0.47
N PHE A 32 4.06 0.91 0.42
CA PHE A 32 4.49 -0.35 1.04
C PHE A 32 4.23 -0.38 2.55
N ALA A 33 4.63 0.68 3.28
CA ALA A 33 4.41 0.77 4.72
C ALA A 33 2.91 0.73 5.07
N MET A 34 2.07 1.42 4.29
CA MET A 34 0.62 1.37 4.45
C MET A 34 0.04 -0.03 4.15
N GLY A 35 0.52 -0.69 3.09
CA GLY A 35 0.14 -2.05 2.74
C GLY A 35 0.46 -3.06 3.84
N LEU A 36 1.60 -2.90 4.53
CA LEU A 36 1.92 -3.71 5.73
C LEU A 36 0.90 -3.48 6.85
N GLY A 37 0.56 -2.23 7.16
CA GLY A 37 -0.46 -1.91 8.15
C GLY A 37 -1.83 -2.51 7.81
N PHE A 38 -2.21 -2.47 6.53
CA PHE A 38 -3.44 -3.08 6.04
C PHE A 38 -3.46 -4.61 6.20
N ILE A 39 -2.34 -5.30 5.94
CA ILE A 39 -2.22 -6.75 6.19
C ILE A 39 -2.55 -7.08 7.65
N PHE A 40 -2.00 -6.34 8.61
CA PHE A 40 -2.24 -6.62 10.02
C PHE A 40 -3.73 -6.48 10.37
N LEU A 41 -4.37 -5.40 9.92
CA LEU A 41 -5.81 -5.20 10.15
C LEU A 41 -6.65 -6.33 9.54
N LEU A 42 -6.34 -6.71 8.30
CA LEU A 42 -7.11 -7.75 7.60
C LEU A 42 -6.86 -9.13 8.21
N HIS A 43 -5.66 -9.38 8.74
CA HIS A 43 -5.34 -10.63 9.44
C HIS A 43 -6.15 -10.77 10.73
N GLU A 44 -6.27 -9.69 11.51
CA GLU A 44 -7.14 -9.65 12.71
C GLU A 44 -8.60 -9.93 12.34
N ILE A 45 -9.12 -9.26 11.30
CA ILE A 45 -10.49 -9.50 10.82
C ILE A 45 -10.71 -10.97 10.43
N LEU A 46 -9.76 -11.56 9.70
CA LEU A 46 -9.82 -12.96 9.27
C LEU A 46 -9.80 -13.93 10.46
N GLN A 47 -8.90 -13.72 11.42
CA GLN A 47 -8.87 -14.54 12.63
C GLN A 47 -10.22 -14.47 13.35
N MET A 48 -10.75 -13.26 13.55
CA MET A 48 -12.02 -13.04 14.24
C MET A 48 -13.22 -13.64 13.51
N ALA A 49 -13.19 -13.76 12.18
CA ALA A 49 -14.24 -14.41 11.39
C ALA A 49 -14.20 -15.94 11.56
N LEU A 50 -13.02 -16.52 11.68
CA LEU A 50 -12.81 -17.97 11.73
C LEU A 50 -12.91 -18.56 13.14
N PHE A 51 -12.57 -17.78 14.17
CA PHE A 51 -12.69 -18.21 15.57
C PHE A 51 -14.10 -18.66 15.96
N LEU A 52 -15.14 -18.20 15.27
CA LEU A 52 -16.53 -18.55 15.56
C LEU A 52 -16.94 -19.95 15.08
N ARG A 53 -16.15 -20.63 14.24
CA ARG A 53 -16.64 -21.84 13.53
C ARG A 53 -15.67 -23.01 13.42
N VAL A 54 -14.43 -22.90 13.91
CA VAL A 54 -13.35 -23.84 13.53
C VAL A 54 -12.61 -24.40 14.75
N ASN A 55 -12.27 -25.70 14.68
CA ASN A 55 -11.47 -26.41 15.68
C ASN A 55 -10.08 -25.75 15.88
N PRO A 56 -9.57 -25.67 17.14
CA PRO A 56 -8.30 -25.00 17.47
C PRO A 56 -7.06 -25.49 16.68
N TRP A 57 -7.02 -26.75 16.25
CA TRP A 57 -5.91 -27.27 15.44
C TRP A 57 -5.90 -26.67 14.03
N HIS A 58 -7.06 -26.48 13.42
CA HIS A 58 -7.20 -25.86 12.11
C HIS A 58 -6.93 -24.35 12.15
N LEU A 59 -7.27 -23.68 13.27
CA LEU A 59 -6.96 -22.26 13.49
C LEU A 59 -5.45 -21.99 13.45
N ARG A 60 -4.61 -22.86 14.02
CA ARG A 60 -3.15 -22.70 13.97
C ARG A 60 -2.58 -22.81 12.56
N ALA A 61 -3.04 -23.80 11.80
CA ALA A 61 -2.63 -23.96 10.41
C ALA A 61 -3.06 -22.75 9.57
N TYR A 62 -4.30 -22.31 9.73
CA TYR A 62 -4.82 -21.14 9.00
C TYR A 62 -4.04 -19.86 9.31
N ARG A 63 -3.67 -19.64 10.58
CA ARG A 63 -2.91 -18.45 10.97
C ARG A 63 -1.57 -18.34 10.23
N LEU A 64 -0.84 -19.45 10.10
CA LEU A 64 0.45 -19.47 9.40
C LEU A 64 0.26 -19.28 7.89
N TRP A 65 -0.72 -19.97 7.30
CA TRP A 65 -0.98 -19.90 5.86
C TRP A 65 -1.53 -18.54 5.40
N SER A 66 -2.43 -17.94 6.18
CA SER A 66 -3.04 -16.63 5.82
C SER A 66 -2.00 -15.52 5.77
N ILE A 67 -1.07 -15.45 6.73
CA ILE A 67 0.02 -14.46 6.71
C ILE A 67 0.87 -14.63 5.45
N PHE A 68 1.22 -15.87 5.11
CA PHE A 68 2.01 -16.16 3.91
C PHE A 68 1.30 -15.71 2.63
N ILE A 69 0.02 -16.09 2.47
CA ILE A 69 -0.79 -15.71 1.30
C ILE A 69 -0.95 -14.19 1.20
N MET A 70 -1.24 -13.53 2.33
CA MET A 70 -1.39 -12.07 2.37
C MET A 70 -0.07 -11.35 2.05
N GLY A 71 1.05 -11.86 2.55
CA GLY A 71 2.38 -11.34 2.22
C GLY A 71 2.68 -11.46 0.72
N MET A 72 2.38 -12.61 0.12
CA MET A 72 2.51 -12.80 -1.33
C MET A 72 1.61 -11.86 -2.13
N ALA A 73 0.36 -11.67 -1.69
CA ALA A 73 -0.56 -10.73 -2.31
C ALA A 73 -0.04 -9.28 -2.24
N LEU A 74 0.52 -8.87 -1.11
CA LEU A 74 1.13 -7.55 -0.96
C LEU A 74 2.32 -7.36 -1.89
N ILE A 75 3.22 -8.35 -2.01
CA ILE A 75 4.35 -8.28 -2.93
C ILE A 75 3.86 -8.06 -4.37
N VAL A 76 2.85 -8.82 -4.80
CA VAL A 76 2.25 -8.65 -6.14
C VAL A 76 1.67 -7.24 -6.30
N CYS A 77 0.89 -6.77 -5.33
CA CYS A 77 0.34 -5.41 -5.35
C CYS A 77 1.45 -4.34 -5.42
N MET A 78 2.57 -4.52 -4.73
CA MET A 78 3.69 -3.58 -4.75
C MET A 78 4.35 -3.49 -6.13
N PHE A 79 4.47 -4.60 -6.86
CA PHE A 79 4.96 -4.57 -8.24
C PHE A 79 3.96 -3.90 -9.19
N LEU A 80 2.66 -4.10 -8.98
CA LEU A 80 1.62 -3.42 -9.77
C LEU A 80 1.62 -1.91 -9.52
N ILE A 81 1.75 -1.49 -8.27
CA ILE A 81 1.84 -0.07 -7.88
C ILE A 81 3.11 0.55 -8.45
N GLU A 82 4.26 -0.13 -8.34
CA GLU A 82 5.52 0.32 -8.96
C GLU A 82 5.36 0.54 -10.47
N GLY A 83 4.77 -0.43 -11.17
CA GLY A 83 4.50 -0.33 -12.61
C GLY A 83 3.60 0.85 -12.95
N TYR A 84 2.52 1.05 -12.18
CA TYR A 84 1.59 2.15 -12.35
C TYR A 84 2.23 3.53 -12.09
N LEU A 85 2.99 3.68 -11.00
CA LEU A 85 3.72 4.91 -10.68
C LEU A 85 4.79 5.21 -11.73
N ARG A 86 5.48 4.19 -12.23
CA ARG A 86 6.55 4.35 -13.23
C ARG A 86 5.99 4.87 -14.55
N ARG A 87 4.87 4.31 -14.99
CA ARG A 87 4.13 4.78 -16.16
C ARG A 87 3.64 6.21 -15.96
N SER A 88 3.05 6.51 -14.81
CA SER A 88 2.54 7.85 -14.49
C SER A 88 3.67 8.89 -14.41
N ARG A 89 4.87 8.50 -13.98
CA ARG A 89 6.07 9.34 -13.98
C ARG A 89 6.52 9.68 -15.40
N SER A 90 6.53 8.72 -16.33
CA SER A 90 6.85 9.00 -17.74
C SER A 90 5.86 9.95 -18.40
N GLU A 91 4.59 9.93 -17.96
CA GLU A 91 3.55 10.83 -18.44
C GLU A 91 3.53 12.20 -17.71
N GLY A 92 4.41 12.41 -16.72
CA GLY A 92 4.46 13.64 -15.93
C GLY A 92 3.32 13.79 -14.90
N ARG A 93 2.53 12.74 -14.66
CA ARG A 93 1.33 12.73 -13.80
C ARG A 93 1.53 12.03 -12.45
N LEU A 94 2.78 11.97 -11.97
CA LEU A 94 3.16 11.22 -10.77
C LEU A 94 2.31 11.57 -9.53
N LEU A 95 2.05 12.87 -9.29
CA LEU A 95 1.27 13.32 -8.13
C LEU A 95 -0.18 12.80 -8.16
N GLY A 96 -0.85 12.86 -9.33
CA GLY A 96 -2.22 12.37 -9.45
C GLY A 96 -2.30 10.85 -9.25
N ALA A 97 -1.33 10.12 -9.76
CA ALA A 97 -1.22 8.68 -9.54
C ALA A 97 -0.96 8.34 -8.07
N ALA A 98 -0.05 9.07 -7.41
CA ALA A 98 0.26 8.92 -6.00
C ALA A 98 -0.99 9.14 -5.12
N LEU A 99 -1.71 10.24 -5.33
CA LEU A 99 -2.96 10.52 -4.61
C LEU A 99 -4.01 9.43 -4.83
N THR A 100 -4.10 8.88 -6.04
CA THR A 100 -5.04 7.78 -6.36
C THR A 100 -4.68 6.52 -5.56
N VAL A 101 -3.41 6.10 -5.59
CA VAL A 101 -2.96 4.90 -4.85
C VAL A 101 -3.16 5.10 -3.34
N LEU A 102 -2.66 6.20 -2.79
CA LEU A 102 -2.74 6.47 -1.35
C LEU A 102 -4.17 6.62 -0.86
N SER A 103 -5.06 7.24 -1.64
CA SER A 103 -6.48 7.35 -1.27
C SER A 103 -7.18 6.00 -1.24
N ILE A 104 -6.90 5.11 -2.21
CA ILE A 104 -7.42 3.75 -2.20
C ILE A 104 -6.94 2.99 -0.96
N GLU A 105 -5.64 3.05 -0.66
CA GLU A 105 -5.07 2.40 0.53
C GLU A 105 -5.68 2.94 1.83
N LEU A 106 -5.83 4.26 1.94
CA LEU A 106 -6.49 4.91 3.09
C LEU A 106 -7.94 4.45 3.25
N VAL A 107 -8.70 4.34 2.16
CA VAL A 107 -10.09 3.87 2.21
C VAL A 107 -10.14 2.42 2.70
N LEU A 108 -9.28 1.55 2.17
CA LEU A 108 -9.22 0.14 2.57
C LEU A 108 -8.83 -0.02 4.06
N ILE A 109 -7.84 0.74 4.52
CA ILE A 109 -7.45 0.80 5.92
C ILE A 109 -8.61 1.31 6.78
N GLY A 110 -9.26 2.40 6.37
CA GLY A 110 -10.38 3.01 7.08
C GLY A 110 -11.57 2.07 7.25
N ILE A 111 -11.95 1.35 6.18
CA ILE A 111 -13.00 0.33 6.22
C ILE A 111 -12.62 -0.81 7.19
N SER A 112 -11.38 -1.28 7.11
CA SER A 112 -10.90 -2.37 7.96
C SER A 112 -10.86 -1.96 9.44
N ALA A 113 -10.37 -0.76 9.73
CA ALA A 113 -10.35 -0.21 11.09
C ALA A 113 -11.77 0.01 11.64
N ALA A 114 -12.69 0.54 10.82
CA ALA A 114 -14.09 0.71 11.21
C ALA A 114 -14.77 -0.64 11.52
N ALA A 115 -14.48 -1.69 10.73
CA ALA A 115 -15.01 -3.02 10.97
C ALA A 115 -14.54 -3.61 12.32
N LEU A 116 -13.26 -3.44 12.66
CA LEU A 116 -12.71 -3.86 13.95
C LEU A 116 -13.32 -3.04 15.10
N TYR A 117 -13.45 -1.73 14.93
CA TYR A 117 -14.01 -0.83 15.95
C TYR A 117 -15.49 -1.13 16.25
N TYR A 118 -16.34 -1.26 15.22
CA TYR A 118 -17.76 -1.56 15.38
C TYR A 118 -17.98 -2.87 16.15
N ARG A 119 -17.17 -3.88 15.84
CA ARG A 119 -17.21 -5.16 16.54
C ARG A 119 -16.79 -5.04 18.00
N SER A 120 -15.70 -4.31 18.28
CA SER A 120 -15.25 -4.08 19.66
C SER A 120 -16.34 -3.42 20.52
N ILE A 121 -17.09 -2.46 19.97
CA ILE A 121 -18.22 -1.84 20.68
C ILE A 121 -19.33 -2.85 20.92
N ARG A 122 -19.72 -3.61 19.88
CA ARG A 122 -20.79 -4.61 20.00
C ARG A 122 -20.47 -5.65 21.08
N ASP A 123 -19.23 -6.15 21.10
CA ASP A 123 -18.81 -7.17 22.06
C ASP A 123 -18.76 -6.58 23.50
N PHE A 124 -18.49 -5.28 23.68
CA PHE A 124 -18.60 -4.57 24.97
C PHE A 124 -20.05 -4.40 25.45
N LEU A 125 -20.98 -4.11 24.54
CA LEU A 125 -22.40 -3.88 24.87
C LEU A 125 -23.18 -5.17 25.20
N LEU A 126 -22.64 -6.34 24.84
CA LEU A 126 -23.24 -7.64 25.10
C LEU A 126 -22.75 -8.28 26.42
N PHE A 127 -21.86 -7.60 27.14
CA PHE A 127 -21.40 -7.93 28.50
C PHE A 127 -22.07 -7.01 29.52
#